data_AF-E5Y652-F1
#
_entry.id   AF-E5Y652-F1
#
_cell.length_a   1.000
_cell.length_b   1.000
_cell.length_c   1.000
_cell.angle_alpha   90.00
_cell.angle_beta   90.00
_cell.angle_gamma   90.00
#
_symmetry.space_group_name_H-M   'P 1'
#
loop_
_entity.id
_entity.type
_entity.pdbx_description
1 polymer ?
#
loop_
_entity_poly.entity_id
_entity_poly.type
_entity_poly.pdbx_seq_one_letter_code
_entity_poly.pdbx_strand_id
1 'polypeptide(L)'
;MSCHFLLGRRASTELAKFWFLCQTTVFVFFIVRFRLYIFNSICPMSLPQRIPYGFSACLILALLLFFLAEAHARSASGEERGSRTSVELKTSDGSLSNGQTPKLELRTFTIEMLNDGVHVSTGIGLENGGVVRSQLRDGAVMTLTCKLALERVRTLLSNEVISEESRSYQLRHDLLSREFILSSPGHPIVRQKQFDTLLASAFQHLDFLLPLQAPLVSGETYRVQLKITLEHAEVPPWLEKALFFWSWEVTPPLSFSQDFIF
;
A
#
# COMPACT_ATOMS: atom_id res chain seq x y z
N MET A 1 -13.59 36.57 -35.77
CA MET A 1 -12.43 35.78 -35.28
C MET A 1 -12.91 35.01 -34.06
N SER A 2 -13.60 33.88 -34.22
CA SER A 2 -13.17 32.54 -34.65
C SER A 2 -12.67 31.67 -33.49
N CYS A 3 -13.59 30.78 -33.08
CA CYS A 3 -13.45 29.43 -32.53
C CYS A 3 -12.05 28.91 -32.19
N HIS A 4 -11.78 28.71 -30.89
CA HIS A 4 -10.75 27.77 -30.43
C HIS A 4 -11.07 27.09 -29.07
N PHE A 5 -12.36 26.89 -28.73
CA PHE A 5 -12.76 26.36 -27.41
C PHE A 5 -13.39 24.96 -27.41
N LEU A 6 -13.35 24.19 -28.51
CA LEU A 6 -14.13 22.94 -28.61
C LEU A 6 -13.38 21.63 -28.92
N LEU A 7 -12.04 21.59 -28.98
CA LEU A 7 -11.32 20.33 -29.26
C LEU A 7 -10.65 19.61 -28.07
N GLY A 8 -10.57 20.22 -26.87
CA GLY A 8 -9.91 19.58 -25.71
C GLY A 8 -10.78 18.64 -24.87
N ARG A 9 -12.12 18.70 -24.98
CA ARG A 9 -13.03 17.98 -24.07
C ARG A 9 -13.44 16.58 -24.52
N ARG A 10 -13.14 16.17 -25.75
CA ARG A 10 -13.67 14.91 -26.32
C ARG A 10 -12.75 13.70 -26.13
N ALA A 11 -11.44 13.91 -26.01
CA ALA A 11 -10.46 12.81 -25.85
C ALA A 11 -10.38 12.27 -24.42
N SER A 12 -10.61 13.09 -23.39
CA SER A 12 -10.58 12.66 -21.98
C SER A 12 -11.80 11.82 -21.60
N THR A 13 -12.95 12.01 -22.26
CA THR A 13 -14.17 11.28 -21.94
C THR A 13 -14.17 9.85 -22.47
N GLU A 14 -13.48 9.57 -23.57
CA GLU A 14 -13.43 8.22 -24.14
C GLU A 14 -12.45 7.30 -23.37
N LEU A 15 -11.32 7.83 -22.91
CA LEU A 15 -10.40 7.08 -22.01
C LEU A 15 -11.02 6.79 -20.64
N ALA A 16 -11.78 7.76 -20.08
CA ALA A 16 -12.51 7.55 -18.83
C ALA A 16 -13.62 6.49 -18.97
N LYS A 17 -14.34 6.48 -20.11
CA LYS A 17 -15.32 5.43 -20.43
C LYS A 17 -14.67 4.06 -20.58
N PHE A 18 -13.50 3.98 -21.22
CA PHE A 18 -12.76 2.72 -21.41
C PHE A 18 -12.30 2.12 -20.07
N TRP A 19 -11.84 2.97 -19.14
CA TRP A 19 -11.46 2.53 -17.80
C TRP A 19 -12.68 2.07 -16.98
N PHE A 20 -13.81 2.78 -17.09
CA PHE A 20 -15.07 2.41 -16.42
C PHE A 20 -15.67 1.10 -16.96
N LEU A 21 -15.62 0.88 -18.28
CA LEU A 21 -16.10 -0.35 -18.93
C LEU A 21 -15.21 -1.56 -18.59
N CYS A 22 -13.89 -1.37 -18.53
CA CYS A 22 -12.97 -2.45 -18.12
C CYS A 22 -13.19 -2.83 -16.65
N GLN A 23 -13.40 -1.86 -15.77
CA GLN A 23 -13.61 -2.11 -14.34
C GLN A 23 -14.97 -2.74 -14.05
N THR A 24 -16.04 -2.31 -14.74
CA THR A 24 -17.37 -2.94 -14.60
C THR A 24 -17.42 -4.37 -15.14
N THR A 25 -16.70 -4.68 -16.22
CA THR A 25 -16.69 -6.04 -16.79
C THR A 25 -15.97 -7.04 -15.87
N VAL A 26 -14.86 -6.64 -15.25
CA VAL A 26 -14.15 -7.47 -14.26
C VAL A 26 -14.98 -7.64 -12.98
N PHE A 27 -15.70 -6.59 -12.55
CA PHE A 27 -16.54 -6.63 -11.35
C PHE A 27 -17.78 -7.54 -11.52
N VAL A 28 -18.41 -7.53 -12.71
CA VAL A 28 -19.51 -8.46 -13.03
C VAL A 28 -19.00 -9.90 -13.08
N PHE A 29 -17.79 -10.13 -13.61
CA PHE A 29 -17.18 -11.47 -13.62
C PHE A 29 -16.91 -11.98 -12.19
N PHE A 30 -16.43 -11.10 -11.29
CA PHE A 30 -16.19 -11.45 -9.89
C PHE A 30 -17.50 -11.70 -9.12
N ILE A 31 -18.54 -10.91 -9.31
CA ILE A 31 -19.84 -11.11 -8.64
C ILE A 31 -20.51 -12.41 -9.11
N VAL A 32 -20.47 -12.72 -10.41
CA VAL A 32 -21.04 -13.98 -10.94
C VAL A 32 -20.27 -15.19 -10.41
N ARG A 33 -18.93 -15.11 -10.36
CA ARG A 33 -18.10 -16.21 -9.85
C ARG A 33 -18.22 -16.38 -8.32
N PHE A 34 -18.37 -15.29 -7.57
CA PHE A 34 -18.55 -15.30 -6.12
C PHE A 34 -19.96 -15.78 -5.73
N ARG A 35 -21.01 -15.43 -6.49
CA ARG A 35 -22.35 -16.00 -6.29
C ARG A 35 -22.42 -17.50 -6.59
N LEU A 36 -21.68 -17.99 -7.59
CA LEU A 36 -21.57 -19.42 -7.86
C LEU A 36 -20.83 -20.19 -6.75
N TYR A 37 -19.85 -19.57 -6.09
CA TYR A 37 -19.10 -20.21 -4.99
C TYR A 37 -19.94 -20.31 -3.71
N ILE A 38 -20.68 -19.24 -3.35
CA ILE A 38 -21.53 -19.26 -2.15
C ILE A 38 -22.74 -20.19 -2.30
N PHE A 39 -23.35 -20.28 -3.49
CA PHE A 39 -24.47 -21.22 -3.71
C PHE A 39 -24.06 -22.69 -3.62
N ASN A 40 -22.81 -23.02 -3.97
CA ASN A 40 -22.30 -24.39 -3.92
C ASN A 40 -21.91 -24.86 -2.50
N SER A 41 -21.87 -23.95 -1.53
CA SER A 41 -21.47 -24.27 -0.15
C SER A 41 -22.64 -24.47 0.82
N ILE A 42 -23.89 -24.22 0.41
CA ILE A 42 -25.05 -24.16 1.33
C ILE A 42 -26.09 -25.28 1.11
N CYS A 43 -26.04 -26.07 0.03
CA CYS A 43 -26.96 -27.20 -0.17
C CYS A 43 -26.31 -28.35 -0.97
N PRO A 44 -26.10 -29.55 -0.40
CA PRO A 44 -25.67 -30.71 -1.18
C PRO A 44 -26.91 -31.50 -1.62
N MET A 45 -27.67 -31.01 -2.60
CA MET A 45 -28.62 -31.87 -3.32
C MET A 45 -28.72 -31.48 -4.81
N SER A 46 -28.53 -32.52 -5.61
CA SER A 46 -28.69 -32.68 -7.06
C SER A 46 -29.62 -31.71 -7.79
N LEU A 47 -29.14 -31.11 -8.90
CA LEU A 47 -29.92 -30.61 -10.05
C LEU A 47 -28.95 -30.30 -11.24
N PRO A 48 -29.43 -30.16 -12.50
CA PRO A 48 -29.03 -31.01 -13.61
C PRO A 48 -27.98 -30.38 -14.56
N GLN A 49 -27.31 -31.24 -15.32
CA GLN A 49 -26.42 -30.88 -16.43
C GLN A 49 -27.19 -30.17 -17.56
N ARG A 50 -27.11 -28.83 -17.64
CA ARG A 50 -27.06 -28.07 -18.91
C ARG A 50 -26.80 -26.60 -18.64
N ILE A 51 -25.54 -26.20 -18.72
CA ILE A 51 -25.17 -24.80 -18.93
C ILE A 51 -25.18 -24.59 -20.46
N PRO A 52 -25.97 -23.67 -21.02
CA PRO A 52 -25.99 -23.46 -22.46
C PRO A 52 -24.73 -22.72 -22.91
N TYR A 53 -23.87 -23.42 -23.66
CA TYR A 53 -22.66 -22.91 -24.31
C TYR A 53 -22.89 -21.71 -25.26
N GLY A 54 -24.15 -21.30 -25.49
CA GLY A 54 -24.49 -20.17 -26.35
C GLY A 54 -24.15 -18.78 -25.77
N PHE A 55 -24.12 -18.61 -24.44
CA PHE A 55 -23.89 -17.28 -23.85
C PHE A 55 -22.43 -16.84 -23.93
N SER A 56 -21.50 -17.80 -23.90
CA SER A 56 -20.06 -17.52 -23.98
C SER A 56 -19.61 -17.19 -25.41
N ALA A 57 -20.16 -17.88 -26.41
CA ALA A 57 -19.80 -17.66 -27.81
C ALA A 57 -20.23 -16.28 -28.34
N CYS A 58 -21.43 -15.80 -27.97
CA CYS A 58 -21.92 -14.48 -28.37
C CYS A 58 -21.09 -13.33 -27.78
N LEU A 59 -20.59 -13.50 -26.55
CA LEU A 59 -19.80 -12.48 -25.87
C LEU A 59 -18.39 -12.37 -26.49
N ILE A 60 -17.80 -13.50 -26.87
CA ILE A 60 -16.51 -13.53 -27.58
C ILE A 60 -16.64 -12.93 -28.98
N LEU A 61 -17.73 -13.22 -29.71
CA LEU A 61 -17.98 -12.64 -31.03
C LEU A 61 -18.18 -11.12 -30.97
N ALA A 62 -18.90 -10.62 -29.96
CA ALA A 62 -19.10 -9.18 -29.76
C ALA A 62 -17.79 -8.44 -29.45
N LEU A 63 -16.91 -9.04 -28.64
CA LEU A 63 -15.59 -8.47 -28.34
C LEU A 63 -14.69 -8.45 -29.59
N LEU A 64 -14.68 -9.53 -30.38
CA LEU A 64 -13.91 -9.60 -31.63
C LEU A 64 -14.33 -8.52 -32.64
N LEU A 65 -15.65 -8.30 -32.79
CA LEU A 65 -16.16 -7.24 -33.66
C LEU A 65 -15.78 -5.84 -33.17
N PHE A 66 -15.75 -5.62 -31.85
CA PHE A 66 -15.31 -4.35 -31.28
C PHE A 66 -13.82 -4.09 -31.55
N PHE A 67 -12.96 -5.09 -31.37
CA PHE A 67 -11.52 -4.98 -31.65
C PHE A 67 -11.23 -4.76 -33.14
N LEU A 68 -11.98 -5.41 -34.04
CA LEU A 68 -11.83 -5.22 -35.49
C LEU A 68 -12.26 -3.80 -35.94
N ALA A 69 -13.31 -3.24 -35.34
CA ALA A 69 -13.74 -1.88 -35.61
C ALA A 69 -12.70 -0.84 -35.13
N GLU A 70 -12.09 -1.07 -33.96
CA GLU A 70 -11.09 -0.15 -33.41
C GLU A 70 -9.74 -0.22 -34.15
N ALA A 71 -9.36 -1.41 -34.65
CA ALA A 71 -8.19 -1.55 -35.51
C ALA A 71 -8.35 -0.79 -36.84
N HIS A 72 -9.57 -0.78 -37.40
CA HIS A 72 -9.85 -0.07 -38.65
C HIS A 72 -9.86 1.45 -38.49
N ALA A 73 -10.24 1.95 -37.31
CA ALA A 73 -10.24 3.39 -36.99
C ALA A 73 -8.83 3.96 -36.81
N ARG A 74 -7.87 3.16 -36.30
CA ARG A 74 -6.48 3.59 -36.08
C ARG A 74 -5.62 3.65 -37.35
N SER A 75 -6.04 2.99 -38.44
CA SER A 75 -5.33 3.01 -39.72
C SER A 75 -5.52 4.32 -40.51
N ALA A 76 -6.51 5.14 -40.15
CA ALA A 76 -6.92 6.32 -40.94
C ALA A 76 -6.38 7.67 -40.44
N SER A 77 -5.59 7.72 -39.36
CA SER A 77 -5.08 8.98 -38.80
C SER A 77 -3.56 8.99 -38.73
N GLY A 78 -2.93 9.10 -39.90
CA GLY A 78 -1.52 9.46 -40.03
C GLY A 78 -1.37 10.96 -40.32
N GLU A 79 -0.32 11.53 -39.75
CA GLU A 79 0.39 12.75 -40.19
C GLU A 79 -0.07 14.11 -39.61
N GLU A 80 0.71 14.66 -38.67
CA GLU A 80 1.23 16.04 -38.76
C GLU A 80 2.32 16.35 -37.70
N ARG A 81 3.22 17.26 -38.08
CA ARG A 81 4.56 17.55 -37.53
C ARG A 81 4.60 18.97 -36.92
N GLY A 82 5.39 19.17 -35.86
CA GLY A 82 5.83 20.48 -35.33
C GLY A 82 5.13 20.90 -34.03
N SER A 83 5.70 21.69 -33.12
CA SER A 83 6.96 22.41 -33.01
C SER A 83 7.19 22.70 -31.51
N ARG A 84 8.44 22.67 -31.05
CA ARG A 84 8.84 23.02 -29.66
C ARG A 84 8.77 24.54 -29.48
N THR A 85 8.18 24.99 -28.38
CA THR A 85 8.51 26.28 -27.77
C THR A 85 8.59 26.12 -26.26
N SER A 86 9.81 26.24 -25.74
CA SER A 86 10.12 26.39 -24.32
C SER A 86 9.72 27.79 -23.87
N VAL A 87 9.02 27.89 -22.73
CA VAL A 87 8.85 29.14 -22.00
C VAL A 87 9.31 28.90 -20.57
N GLU A 88 10.46 29.46 -20.27
CA GLU A 88 11.09 29.50 -18.95
C GLU A 88 10.35 30.55 -18.10
N LEU A 89 9.72 30.11 -17.02
CA LEU A 89 9.15 30.99 -16.01
C LEU A 89 10.03 30.91 -14.76
N LYS A 90 10.74 32.00 -14.46
CA LYS A 90 11.46 32.20 -13.20
C LYS A 90 10.44 32.28 -12.06
N THR A 91 10.48 31.31 -11.15
CA THR A 91 9.83 31.40 -9.83
C THR A 91 10.87 31.67 -8.76
N SER A 92 10.60 32.75 -8.03
CA SER A 92 11.37 33.30 -6.93
C SER A 92 11.48 32.35 -5.74
N ASP A 93 12.59 32.50 -5.03
CA ASP A 93 13.06 31.68 -3.92
C ASP A 93 12.00 31.30 -2.87
N GLY A 94 11.65 30.03 -2.89
CA GLY A 94 11.13 29.27 -1.76
C GLY A 94 11.57 27.83 -1.99
N SER A 95 12.49 27.34 -1.15
CA SER A 95 13.10 26.01 -1.24
C SER A 95 12.05 24.92 -1.48
N LEU A 96 11.81 24.60 -2.75
CA LEU A 96 11.03 23.45 -3.19
C LEU A 96 11.79 22.22 -2.71
N SER A 97 11.22 21.51 -1.73
CA SER A 97 11.59 20.13 -1.49
C SER A 97 11.43 19.41 -2.84
N ASN A 98 12.56 18.98 -3.39
CA ASN A 98 12.62 18.12 -4.56
C ASN A 98 11.53 17.04 -4.44
N GLY A 99 10.77 16.76 -5.51
CA GLY A 99 9.56 15.91 -5.51
C GLY A 99 9.82 14.44 -5.17
N GLN A 100 10.44 14.19 -4.03
CA GLN A 100 10.90 12.90 -3.55
C GLN A 100 9.88 12.41 -2.54
N THR A 101 9.26 11.29 -2.87
CA THR A 101 8.34 10.60 -1.98
C THR A 101 9.13 10.09 -0.76
N PRO A 102 8.63 10.29 0.48
CA PRO A 102 9.23 9.67 1.64
C PRO A 102 9.23 8.14 1.47
N LYS A 103 10.29 7.48 1.93
CA LYS A 103 10.44 6.04 1.78
C LYS A 103 11.01 5.43 3.06
N LEU A 104 10.35 4.40 3.56
CA LEU A 104 10.85 3.60 4.68
C LEU A 104 12.00 2.71 4.22
N GLU A 105 13.04 2.64 5.03
CA GLU A 105 14.20 1.76 4.82
C GLU A 105 14.41 0.87 6.04
N LEU A 106 14.79 -0.39 5.78
CA LEU A 106 15.26 -1.30 6.82
C LEU A 106 16.78 -1.19 6.88
N ARG A 107 17.33 -0.83 8.03
CA ARG A 107 18.77 -0.64 8.25
C ARG A 107 19.42 -1.87 8.84
N THR A 108 18.80 -2.43 9.87
CA THR A 108 19.26 -3.63 10.56
C THR A 108 18.08 -4.52 10.83
N PHE A 109 18.31 -5.83 10.78
CA PHE A 109 17.33 -6.83 11.13
C PHE A 109 18.08 -8.08 11.59
N THR A 110 18.00 -8.37 12.87
CA THR A 110 18.70 -9.49 13.50
C THR A 110 17.71 -10.30 14.30
N ILE A 111 17.81 -11.62 14.18
CA ILE A 111 16.98 -12.58 14.89
C ILE A 111 17.89 -13.34 15.85
N GLU A 112 17.51 -13.38 17.11
CA GLU A 112 18.17 -14.15 18.15
C GLU A 112 17.16 -15.06 18.83
N MET A 113 17.57 -16.31 19.07
CA MET A 113 16.75 -17.32 19.73
C MET A 113 17.20 -17.41 21.18
N LEU A 114 16.32 -17.01 22.11
CA LEU A 114 16.58 -17.06 23.54
C LEU A 114 15.54 -17.96 24.23
N ASN A 115 15.77 -18.25 25.51
CA ASN A 115 14.95 -19.21 26.26
C ASN A 115 13.48 -18.79 26.41
N ASP A 116 13.21 -17.49 26.33
CA ASP A 116 11.90 -16.86 26.49
C ASP A 116 11.17 -16.61 25.15
N GLY A 117 11.86 -16.77 24.02
CA GLY A 117 11.25 -16.66 22.69
C GLY A 117 12.22 -16.23 21.60
N VAL A 118 11.64 -15.71 20.51
CA VAL A 118 12.39 -15.15 19.39
C VAL A 118 12.53 -13.66 19.60
N HIS A 119 13.76 -13.19 19.79
CA HIS A 119 14.07 -11.77 19.91
C HIS A 119 14.41 -11.24 18.52
N VAL A 120 13.78 -10.14 18.15
CA VAL A 120 14.00 -9.49 16.86
C VAL A 120 14.39 -8.05 17.13
N SER A 121 15.62 -7.71 16.76
CA SER A 121 16.11 -6.33 16.81
C SER A 121 16.09 -5.76 15.39
N THR A 122 15.43 -4.62 15.23
CA THR A 122 15.29 -3.95 13.93
C THR A 122 15.64 -2.48 14.02
N GLY A 123 16.30 -1.99 12.98
CA GLY A 123 16.60 -0.58 12.78
C GLY A 123 15.84 -0.08 11.57
N ILE A 124 15.00 0.93 11.75
CA ILE A 124 14.17 1.53 10.70
C ILE A 124 14.70 2.94 10.42
N GLY A 125 14.84 3.27 9.14
CA GLY A 125 15.13 4.62 8.69
C GLY A 125 14.03 5.18 7.80
N LEU A 126 14.12 6.48 7.54
CA LEU A 126 13.20 7.20 6.67
C LEU A 126 14.02 8.05 5.69
N GLU A 127 14.07 7.60 4.43
CA GLU A 127 14.63 8.38 3.33
C GLU A 127 13.66 9.51 2.96
N ASN A 128 14.21 10.66 2.55
CA ASN A 128 13.45 11.86 2.18
C ASN A 128 12.47 12.32 3.27
N GLY A 129 12.85 12.16 4.55
CA GLY A 129 12.04 12.53 5.71
C GLY A 129 11.68 14.02 5.82
N GLY A 130 12.20 14.89 4.95
CA GLY A 130 11.85 16.31 4.88
C GLY A 130 10.36 16.55 4.65
N VAL A 131 9.70 15.73 3.83
CA VAL A 131 8.24 15.82 3.57
C VAL A 131 7.45 15.43 4.82
N VAL A 132 7.85 14.35 5.49
CA VAL A 132 7.23 13.91 6.75
C VAL A 132 7.40 14.98 7.82
N ARG A 133 8.61 15.55 7.92
CA ARG A 133 8.93 16.63 8.85
C ARG A 133 8.07 17.87 8.61
N SER A 134 7.87 18.29 7.36
CA SER A 134 7.02 19.46 7.06
C SER A 134 5.57 19.19 7.42
N GLN A 135 5.04 18.03 7.05
CA GLN A 135 3.66 17.64 7.41
C GLN A 135 3.44 17.60 8.92
N LEU A 136 4.37 17.02 9.68
CA LEU A 136 4.29 17.03 11.15
C LEU A 136 4.30 18.48 11.70
N ARG A 137 5.15 19.36 11.16
CA ARG A 137 5.20 20.78 11.55
C ARG A 137 3.91 21.54 11.24
N ASP A 138 3.23 21.15 10.18
CA ASP A 138 1.92 21.69 9.80
C ASP A 138 0.79 21.15 10.69
N GLY A 139 1.11 20.31 11.69
CA GLY A 139 0.18 19.78 12.67
C GLY A 139 -0.35 18.39 12.34
N ALA A 140 0.12 17.75 11.27
CA ALA A 140 -0.24 16.37 11.01
C ALA A 140 0.26 15.46 12.14
N VAL A 141 -0.52 14.42 12.41
CA VAL A 141 -0.12 13.32 13.29
C VAL A 141 0.02 12.07 12.42
N MET A 142 1.09 11.32 12.66
CA MET A 142 1.37 10.09 11.93
C MET A 142 1.59 8.94 12.88
N THR A 143 1.26 7.73 12.44
CA THR A 143 1.44 6.50 13.18
C THR A 143 2.33 5.56 12.38
N LEU A 144 3.48 5.20 12.96
CA LEU A 144 4.30 4.10 12.48
C LEU A 144 3.84 2.82 13.17
N THR A 145 3.42 1.82 12.39
CA THR A 145 3.04 0.51 12.93
C THR A 145 4.01 -0.54 12.46
N CYS A 146 4.61 -1.26 13.41
CA CYS A 146 5.45 -2.42 13.17
C CYS A 146 4.68 -3.68 13.56
N LYS A 147 4.49 -4.59 12.61
CA LYS A 147 3.87 -5.90 12.83
C LYS A 147 4.90 -6.98 12.54
N LEU A 148 5.19 -7.81 13.53
CA LEU A 148 6.05 -8.97 13.40
C LEU A 148 5.21 -10.24 13.52
N ALA A 149 5.45 -11.18 12.63
CA ALA A 149 4.85 -12.51 12.68
C ALA A 149 5.94 -13.58 12.56
N LEU A 150 5.94 -14.54 13.46
CA LEU A 150 6.71 -15.77 13.35
C LEU A 150 5.83 -16.86 12.76
N GLU A 151 6.24 -17.40 11.63
CA GLU A 151 5.54 -18.46 10.93
C GLU A 151 6.41 -19.73 10.85
N ARG A 152 5.78 -20.90 10.99
CA ARG A 152 6.36 -22.16 10.55
C ARG A 152 6.03 -22.37 9.09
N VAL A 153 7.06 -22.50 8.27
CA VAL A 153 6.93 -22.75 6.83
C VAL A 153 6.67 -24.23 6.61
N ARG A 154 5.52 -24.55 5.99
CA ARG A 154 5.14 -25.93 5.68
C ARG A 154 5.14 -26.11 4.16
N THR A 155 5.57 -27.28 3.69
CA THR A 155 5.71 -27.56 2.25
C THR A 155 4.40 -27.95 1.57
N LEU A 156 3.51 -28.63 2.30
CA LEU A 156 2.25 -29.20 1.76
C LEU A 156 0.99 -28.51 2.29
N LEU A 157 1.12 -27.70 3.34
CA LEU A 157 0.03 -27.01 4.00
C LEU A 157 0.34 -25.51 4.07
N SER A 158 -0.68 -24.70 4.36
CA SER A 158 -0.47 -23.29 4.67
C SER A 158 0.48 -23.13 5.86
N ASN A 159 1.30 -22.09 5.81
CA ASN A 159 2.15 -21.70 6.93
C ASN A 159 1.29 -21.51 8.20
N GLU A 160 1.88 -21.84 9.33
CA GLU A 160 1.25 -21.69 10.64
C GLU A 160 1.87 -20.50 11.35
N VAL A 161 1.05 -19.53 11.77
CA VAL A 161 1.51 -18.42 12.60
C VAL A 161 1.69 -18.92 14.03
N ILE A 162 2.93 -18.90 14.52
CA ILE A 162 3.32 -19.35 15.84
C ILE A 162 3.17 -18.23 16.87
N SER A 163 3.55 -17.01 16.50
CA SER A 163 3.51 -15.84 17.37
C SER A 163 3.41 -14.57 16.54
N GLU A 164 2.77 -13.53 17.08
CA GLU A 164 2.62 -12.23 16.45
C GLU A 164 2.80 -11.13 17.51
N GLU A 165 3.52 -10.07 17.15
CA GLU A 165 3.64 -8.86 17.97
C GLU A 165 3.38 -7.63 17.09
N SER A 166 2.61 -6.67 17.61
CA SER A 166 2.35 -5.40 16.93
C SER A 166 2.65 -4.24 17.87
N ARG A 167 3.37 -3.24 17.37
CA ARG A 167 3.69 -2.03 18.12
C ARG A 167 3.47 -0.79 17.26
N SER A 168 2.85 0.22 17.86
CA SER A 168 2.52 1.48 17.19
C SER A 168 3.20 2.66 17.89
N TYR A 169 3.78 3.54 17.08
CA TYR A 169 4.46 4.74 17.49
C TYR A 169 3.79 5.95 16.84
N GLN A 170 3.27 6.86 17.65
CA GLN A 170 2.67 8.10 17.18
C GLN A 170 3.72 9.20 17.14
N LEU A 171 3.84 9.85 15.98
CA LEU A 171 4.71 10.98 15.69
C LEU A 171 3.85 12.25 15.60
N ARG A 172 4.26 13.29 16.33
CA ARG A 172 3.63 14.61 16.32
C ARG A 172 4.66 15.71 16.49
N HIS A 173 4.35 16.92 16.05
CA HIS A 173 5.09 18.13 16.42
C HIS A 173 4.26 18.99 17.37
N ASP A 174 4.85 19.40 18.50
CA ASP A 174 4.25 20.35 19.42
C ASP A 174 4.68 21.77 19.04
N LEU A 175 3.69 22.59 18.66
CA LEU A 175 3.90 23.96 18.17
C LEU A 175 4.36 24.92 19.27
N LEU A 176 4.00 24.66 20.53
CA LEU A 176 4.36 25.54 21.65
C LEU A 176 5.82 25.34 22.05
N SER A 177 6.23 24.09 22.22
CA SER A 177 7.61 23.73 22.57
C SER A 177 8.56 23.68 21.36
N ARG A 178 8.02 23.61 20.14
CA ARG A 178 8.75 23.40 18.87
C ARG A 178 9.56 22.10 18.87
N GLU A 179 8.99 21.06 19.46
CA GLU A 179 9.61 19.75 19.59
C GLU A 179 8.79 18.69 18.85
N PHE A 180 9.50 17.74 18.24
CA PHE A 180 8.92 16.50 17.76
C PHE A 180 8.80 15.53 18.91
N ILE A 181 7.63 14.89 18.99
CA ILE A 181 7.24 13.97 20.04
C ILE A 181 6.97 12.62 19.40
N LEU A 182 7.57 11.59 19.96
CA LEU A 182 7.24 10.20 19.69
C LEU A 182 6.66 9.57 20.94
N SER A 183 5.48 8.97 20.81
CA SER A 183 4.81 8.27 21.90
C SER A 183 4.37 6.89 21.45
N SER A 184 4.62 5.89 22.28
CA SER A 184 4.06 4.54 22.11
C SER A 184 3.49 4.03 23.43
N PRO A 185 2.47 3.16 23.39
CA PRO A 185 1.93 2.55 24.59
C PRO A 185 3.01 1.80 25.38
N GLY A 186 3.07 2.00 26.69
CA GLY A 186 4.00 1.29 27.58
C GLY A 186 5.47 1.73 27.50
N HIS A 187 5.80 2.78 26.73
CA HIS A 187 7.16 3.28 26.58
C HIS A 187 7.25 4.77 26.96
N PRO A 188 8.42 5.26 27.40
CA PRO A 188 8.61 6.67 27.68
C PRO A 188 8.46 7.50 26.41
N ILE A 189 7.83 8.67 26.56
CA ILE A 189 7.69 9.63 25.47
C ILE A 189 9.06 10.23 25.16
N VAL A 190 9.48 10.13 23.89
CA VAL A 190 10.72 10.72 23.41
C VAL A 190 10.42 12.07 22.78
N ARG A 191 11.20 13.09 23.15
CA ARG A 191 11.05 14.47 22.64
C ARG A 191 12.38 14.99 22.12
N GLN A 192 12.36 15.58 20.93
CA GLN A 192 13.55 16.17 20.31
C GLN A 192 13.19 17.39 19.48
N LYS A 193 14.04 18.42 19.50
CA LYS A 193 13.88 19.60 18.62
C LYS A 193 14.14 19.29 17.15
N GLN A 194 15.02 18.32 16.89
CA GLN A 194 15.40 17.89 15.56
C GLN A 194 14.74 16.56 15.23
N PHE A 195 14.10 16.51 14.06
CA PHE A 195 13.38 15.31 13.60
C PHE A 195 14.33 14.14 13.36
N ASP A 196 15.48 14.37 12.73
CA ASP A 196 16.45 13.32 12.42
C ASP A 196 17.01 12.69 13.71
N THR A 197 17.23 13.51 14.75
CA THR A 197 17.65 13.04 16.08
C THR A 197 16.55 12.22 16.75
N LEU A 198 15.27 12.59 16.58
CA LEU A 198 14.15 11.77 17.06
C LEU A 198 14.17 10.39 16.41
N LEU A 199 14.25 10.34 15.08
CA LEU A 199 14.26 9.08 14.34
C LEU A 199 15.47 8.22 14.70
N ALA A 200 16.67 8.81 14.77
CA ALA A 200 17.87 8.08 15.18
C ALA A 200 17.72 7.52 16.61
N SER A 201 17.17 8.30 17.55
CA SER A 201 17.00 7.81 18.93
C SER A 201 15.93 6.73 19.09
N ALA A 202 14.82 6.84 18.34
CA ALA A 202 13.65 6.00 18.55
C ALA A 202 13.59 4.79 17.62
N PHE A 203 14.15 4.86 16.42
CA PHE A 203 14.01 3.82 15.39
C PHE A 203 15.32 3.12 15.02
N GLN A 204 16.47 3.55 15.53
CA GLN A 204 17.74 2.87 15.23
C GLN A 204 17.83 1.48 15.86
N HIS A 205 17.18 1.27 17.01
CA HIS A 205 17.16 -0.01 17.70
C HIS A 205 15.79 -0.24 18.34
N LEU A 206 14.99 -1.08 17.69
CA LEU A 206 13.68 -1.51 18.15
C LEU A 206 13.74 -2.99 18.45
N ASP A 207 13.50 -3.34 19.72
CA ASP A 207 13.50 -4.73 20.17
C ASP A 207 12.09 -5.26 20.35
N PHE A 208 11.86 -6.44 19.79
CA PHE A 208 10.60 -7.18 19.81
C PHE A 208 10.85 -8.56 20.39
N LEU A 209 9.88 -9.04 21.17
CA LEU A 209 9.88 -10.38 21.73
C LEU A 209 8.64 -11.09 21.21
N LEU A 210 8.85 -12.10 20.38
CA LEU A 210 7.80 -13.01 19.93
C LEU A 210 7.74 -14.18 20.92
N PRO A 211 6.83 -14.17 21.91
CA PRO A 211 6.76 -15.22 22.90
C PRO A 211 6.33 -16.52 22.25
N LEU A 212 6.95 -17.61 22.67
CA LEU A 212 6.63 -18.95 22.18
C LEU A 212 5.69 -19.65 23.17
N GLN A 213 4.52 -20.08 22.68
CA GLN A 213 3.60 -20.91 23.48
C GLN A 213 4.07 -22.36 23.59
N ALA A 214 4.85 -22.81 22.60
CA ALA A 214 5.46 -24.13 22.53
C ALA A 214 6.89 -23.99 21.96
N PRO A 215 7.83 -24.84 22.37
CA PRO A 215 9.19 -24.79 21.84
C PRO A 215 9.21 -25.02 20.33
N LEU A 216 10.17 -24.40 19.65
CA LEU A 216 10.40 -24.66 18.23
C LEU A 216 10.87 -26.10 18.02
N VAL A 217 10.50 -26.67 16.87
CA VAL A 217 10.82 -28.03 16.49
C VAL A 217 12.10 -27.99 15.67
N SER A 218 13.10 -28.76 16.08
CA SER A 218 14.37 -28.81 15.36
C SER A 218 14.21 -29.44 13.97
N GLY A 219 14.87 -28.87 12.98
CA GLY A 219 14.83 -29.26 11.58
C GLY A 219 13.69 -28.61 10.77
N GLU A 220 12.77 -27.90 11.42
CA GLU A 220 11.70 -27.16 10.75
C GLU A 220 12.20 -25.78 10.29
N THR A 221 11.62 -25.27 9.20
CA THR A 221 11.90 -23.92 8.70
C THR A 221 10.91 -22.93 9.28
N TYR A 222 11.43 -21.83 9.81
CA TYR A 222 10.68 -20.72 10.35
C TYR A 222 10.93 -19.47 9.55
N ARG A 223 9.93 -18.59 9.49
CA ARG A 223 9.98 -17.29 8.82
C ARG A 223 9.56 -16.21 9.80
N VAL A 224 10.41 -15.21 9.99
CA VAL A 224 10.01 -13.97 10.64
C VAL A 224 9.64 -12.98 9.56
N GLN A 225 8.41 -12.48 9.60
CA GLN A 225 7.93 -11.41 8.74
C GLN A 225 7.82 -10.11 9.53
N LEU A 226 8.39 -9.03 9.02
CA LEU A 226 8.25 -7.68 9.53
C LEU A 226 7.51 -6.84 8.48
N LYS A 227 6.38 -6.27 8.88
CA LYS A 227 5.63 -5.30 8.09
C LYS A 227 5.60 -3.97 8.83
N ILE A 228 6.06 -2.92 8.18
CA ILE A 228 6.12 -1.56 8.69
C ILE A 228 5.22 -0.68 7.82
N THR A 229 4.32 0.07 8.46
CA THR A 229 3.49 1.07 7.78
C THR A 229 3.65 2.42 8.45
N LEU A 230 3.62 3.49 7.66
CA LEU A 230 3.56 4.87 8.14
C LEU A 230 2.32 5.53 7.55
N GLU A 231 1.39 5.88 8.42
CA GLU A 231 0.05 6.34 8.06
C GLU A 231 -0.28 7.62 8.83
N HIS A 232 -1.23 8.41 8.33
CA HIS A 232 -1.78 9.51 9.14
C HIS A 232 -2.61 8.95 10.31
N ALA A 233 -2.59 9.60 11.49
CA ALA A 233 -3.19 9.02 12.69
C ALA A 233 -4.72 9.23 12.81
N GLU A 234 -5.29 10.25 12.14
CA GLU A 234 -6.68 10.66 12.37
C GLU A 234 -7.47 10.91 11.08
N VAL A 235 -8.42 10.01 10.76
CA VAL A 235 -9.57 10.36 9.92
C VAL A 235 -10.67 10.89 10.86
N PRO A 236 -11.10 12.15 10.75
CA PRO A 236 -12.27 12.61 11.47
C PRO A 236 -13.51 11.79 11.06
N PRO A 237 -14.43 11.40 11.97
CA PRO A 237 -15.56 10.52 11.67
C PRO A 237 -16.50 10.99 10.54
N TRP A 238 -16.48 12.29 10.23
CA TRP A 238 -17.26 12.88 9.14
C TRP A 238 -16.61 12.73 7.76
N LEU A 239 -15.31 12.44 7.72
CA LEU A 239 -14.48 12.37 6.52
C LEU A 239 -14.35 10.94 5.96
N GLU A 240 -14.59 9.92 6.79
CA GLU A 240 -14.67 8.49 6.39
C GLU A 240 -15.65 8.25 5.24
N LYS A 241 -16.72 9.05 5.15
CA LYS A 241 -17.79 8.90 4.15
C LYS A 241 -17.50 9.58 2.81
N ALA A 242 -16.48 10.45 2.74
CA ALA A 242 -16.20 11.29 1.56
C ALA A 242 -14.91 10.90 0.81
N LEU A 243 -14.09 10.00 1.35
CA LEU A 243 -12.75 9.73 0.85
C LEU A 243 -12.61 8.32 0.27
N PHE A 244 -13.20 8.09 -0.90
CA PHE A 244 -12.79 6.96 -1.75
C PHE A 244 -11.47 7.25 -2.51
N PHE A 245 -10.85 8.42 -2.31
CA PHE A 245 -9.70 8.89 -3.12
C PHE A 245 -8.45 9.31 -2.33
N TRP A 246 -8.43 9.22 -0.99
CA TRP A 246 -7.24 9.60 -0.20
C TRP A 246 -6.44 8.36 0.17
N SER A 247 -5.18 8.26 -0.27
CA SER A 247 -4.25 7.25 0.24
C SER A 247 -3.81 7.65 1.65
N TRP A 248 -4.17 6.81 2.63
CA TRP A 248 -3.83 7.00 4.05
C TRP A 248 -2.36 6.77 4.37
N GLU A 249 -1.70 6.07 3.45
CA GLU A 249 -0.27 5.75 3.49
C GLU A 249 0.55 7.01 3.18
N VAL A 250 1.38 7.41 4.14
CA VAL A 250 2.39 8.46 3.96
C VAL A 250 3.52 7.94 3.09
N THR A 251 3.85 6.66 3.24
CA THR A 251 4.84 5.92 2.45
C THR A 251 4.29 4.54 2.11
N PRO A 252 4.68 3.95 0.96
CA PRO A 252 4.39 2.55 0.69
C PRO A 252 4.85 1.66 1.86
N PRO A 253 4.09 0.61 2.22
CA PRO A 253 4.45 -0.27 3.31
C PRO A 253 5.76 -0.99 3.01
N LEU A 254 6.62 -1.09 4.02
CA LEU A 254 7.87 -1.85 3.96
C LEU A 254 7.63 -3.24 4.53
N SER A 255 7.82 -4.27 3.72
CA SER A 255 7.72 -5.66 4.14
C SER A 255 9.07 -6.35 3.98
N PHE A 256 9.52 -7.02 5.02
CA PHE A 256 10.75 -7.80 5.03
C PHE A 256 10.47 -9.17 5.65
N SER A 257 11.17 -10.20 5.16
CA SER A 257 11.06 -11.55 5.70
C SER A 257 12.41 -12.23 5.71
N GLN A 258 12.69 -12.97 6.78
CA GLN A 258 13.88 -13.79 6.90
C GLN A 258 13.52 -15.19 7.34
N ASP A 259 14.08 -16.17 6.65
CA ASP A 259 13.90 -17.59 6.95
C ASP A 259 15.10 -18.11 7.74
N PHE A 260 14.85 -19.00 8.70
CA PHE A 260 15.87 -19.71 9.45
C PHE A 260 15.42 -21.13 9.76
N ILE A 261 16.38 -22.01 10.02
CA ILE A 261 16.14 -23.39 10.45
C ILE A 261 16.57 -23.48 11.93
N PHE A 262 15.72 -24.11 12.75
CA PHE A 262 15.98 -24.30 14.18
C PHE A 262 16.63 -25.66 14.48
#